data_AF-S6AHH6-F1
#
_entry.id   AF-S6AHH6-F1
#
_cell.length_a   1.000
_cell.length_b   1.000
_cell.length_c   1.000
_cell.angle_alpha   90.00
_cell.angle_beta   90.00
_cell.angle_gamma   90.00
#
_symmetry.space_group_name_H-M   'P 1'
#
loop_
_entity.id
_entity.type
_entity.pdbx_description
1 polymer ?
#
loop_
_entity_poly.entity_id
_entity_poly.type
_entity_poly.pdbx_seq_one_letter_code
_entity_poly.pdbx_strand_id
1 'polypeptide(L)'
;MEERTTLLEFPCDFPIKIMGEAREGFADAMLELVLRHAPDFVAASTEMKASSSGKYVSLTCTITAVSQAQLDDLYREISSHPMVSMAL
;
A
#
# COMPACT_ATOMS: atom_id res chain seq x y z
N MET A 1 5.10 4.07 -27.64
CA MET A 1 3.66 4.02 -27.35
C MET A 1 3.45 2.68 -26.69
N GLU A 2 3.29 2.65 -25.37
CA GLU A 2 2.94 1.43 -24.65
C GLU A 2 1.51 1.59 -24.17
N GLU A 3 0.60 1.14 -25.01
CA GLU A 3 -0.79 0.88 -24.67
C GLU A 3 -0.80 -0.29 -23.69
N ARG A 4 -0.66 0.01 -22.40
CA ARG A 4 -1.06 -0.92 -21.33
C ARG A 4 -2.57 -0.96 -21.32
N THR A 5 -3.17 -1.64 -22.30
CA THR A 5 -4.57 -2.07 -22.26
C THR A 5 -4.69 -3.08 -21.13
N THR A 6 -4.80 -2.59 -19.90
CA THR A 6 -5.11 -3.43 -18.76
C THR A 6 -6.58 -3.84 -18.89
N LEU A 7 -6.80 -5.13 -19.16
CA LEU A 7 -8.05 -5.87 -18.90
C LEU A 7 -8.38 -5.92 -17.38
N LEU A 8 -8.00 -4.91 -16.60
CA LEU A 8 -8.34 -4.80 -15.20
C LEU A 8 -9.72 -4.15 -15.12
N GLU A 9 -10.72 -4.96 -14.76
CA GLU A 9 -12.06 -4.48 -14.45
C GLU A 9 -12.02 -3.83 -13.07
N PHE A 10 -12.01 -2.50 -13.04
CA PHE A 10 -12.15 -1.74 -11.82
C PHE A 10 -13.64 -1.57 -11.47
N PRO A 11 -14.03 -1.63 -10.18
CA PRO A 11 -13.18 -1.81 -9.01
C PRO A 11 -12.71 -3.27 -8.82
N CYS A 12 -11.46 -3.46 -8.40
CA CYS A 12 -10.89 -4.78 -8.07
C CYS A 12 -10.05 -4.72 -6.80
N ASP A 13 -10.06 -5.80 -6.02
CA ASP A 13 -9.24 -5.93 -4.82
C ASP A 13 -7.77 -6.19 -5.18
N PHE A 14 -6.91 -5.26 -4.82
CA PHE A 14 -5.47 -5.32 -5.09
C PHE A 14 -4.68 -5.37 -3.77
N PRO A 15 -3.99 -6.48 -3.47
CA PRO A 15 -3.13 -6.58 -2.30
C PRO A 15 -1.83 -5.80 -2.54
N ILE A 16 -1.63 -4.74 -1.76
CA ILE A 16 -0.40 -3.94 -1.75
C ILE A 16 0.44 -4.35 -0.56
N LYS A 17 1.67 -4.75 -0.83
CA LYS A 17 2.64 -5.10 0.20
C LYS A 17 3.65 -3.97 0.40
N ILE A 18 3.58 -3.32 1.55
CA ILE A 18 4.46 -2.22 1.93
C ILE A 18 5.49 -2.74 2.92
N MET A 19 6.78 -2.59 2.60
CA MET A 19 7.88 -2.91 3.49
C MET A 19 8.58 -1.63 3.92
N GLY A 20 8.68 -1.41 5.22
CA GLY A 20 9.30 -0.23 5.81
C GLY A 20 10.07 -0.55 7.08
N GLU A 21 10.69 0.48 7.64
CA GLU A 21 11.37 0.38 8.92
C GLU A 21 10.34 0.16 10.03
N ALA A 22 10.60 -0.79 10.93
CA ALA A 22 9.73 -1.10 12.05
C ALA A 22 9.84 -0.01 13.11
N ARG A 23 9.01 1.02 12.98
CA ARG A 23 8.92 2.12 13.95
C ARG A 23 7.47 2.36 14.35
N GLU A 24 7.30 2.87 15.56
CA GLU A 24 6.00 3.29 16.07
C GLU A 24 5.39 4.35 15.14
N GLY A 25 4.11 4.17 14.81
CA GLY A 25 3.39 5.01 13.85
C GLY A 25 3.60 4.66 12.37
N PHE A 26 4.41 3.65 12.01
CA PHE A 26 4.51 3.24 10.60
C PHE A 26 3.20 2.70 10.05
N ALA A 27 2.56 1.77 10.76
CA ALA A 27 1.27 1.22 10.35
C ALA A 27 0.22 2.33 10.18
N ASP A 28 0.13 3.20 11.17
CA ASP A 28 -0.83 4.30 11.22
C ASP A 28 -0.65 5.25 10.03
N ALA A 29 0.59 5.71 9.77
CA ALA A 29 0.90 6.56 8.64
C ALA A 29 0.58 5.89 7.29
N MET A 30 0.87 4.60 7.13
CA MET A 30 0.54 3.87 5.90
C MET A 30 -0.98 3.69 5.75
N LEU A 31 -1.68 3.38 6.83
CA LEU A 31 -3.14 3.23 6.87
C LEU A 31 -3.84 4.53 6.51
N GLU A 32 -3.42 5.67 7.09
CA GLU A 32 -3.96 6.99 6.77
C GLU A 32 -3.77 7.34 5.29
N LEU A 33 -2.59 7.05 4.76
CA LEU A 33 -2.24 7.31 3.36
C LEU A 33 -3.04 6.43 2.41
N VAL A 34 -3.18 5.13 2.73
CA VAL A 34 -4.05 4.22 1.98
C VAL A 34 -5.52 4.66 2.06
N LEU A 35 -6.03 5.01 3.25
CA LEU A 35 -7.41 5.48 3.44
C LEU A 35 -7.72 6.76 2.67
N ARG A 36 -6.73 7.65 2.51
CA ARG A 36 -6.88 8.87 1.69
C ARG A 36 -7.15 8.52 0.22
N HIS A 37 -6.48 7.50 -0.30
CA HIS A 37 -6.65 7.03 -1.68
C HIS A 37 -7.80 6.06 -1.87
N ALA A 38 -8.10 5.27 -0.84
CA ALA A 38 -9.11 4.23 -0.82
C ALA A 38 -9.94 4.37 0.47
N PRO A 39 -10.96 5.23 0.51
CA PRO A 39 -11.79 5.41 1.70
C PRO A 39 -12.60 4.16 2.06
N ASP A 40 -12.87 3.29 1.08
CA ASP A 40 -13.49 1.97 1.27
C ASP A 40 -12.51 0.91 1.80
N PHE A 41 -11.22 1.23 1.94
CA PHE A 41 -10.24 0.32 2.48
C PHE A 41 -10.49 0.03 3.96
N VAL A 42 -10.45 -1.26 4.30
CA VAL A 42 -10.61 -1.71 5.68
C VAL A 42 -9.24 -1.89 6.31
N ALA A 43 -8.84 -0.90 7.13
CA ALA A 43 -7.59 -0.94 7.90
C ALA A 43 -7.41 -2.22 8.74
N ALA A 44 -8.52 -2.79 9.23
CA ALA A 44 -8.51 -4.04 10.00
C ALA A 44 -8.13 -5.28 9.18
N SER A 45 -8.24 -5.23 7.85
CA SER A 45 -7.79 -6.29 6.93
C SER A 45 -6.28 -6.25 6.70
N THR A 46 -5.58 -5.27 7.25
CA THR A 46 -4.14 -5.11 7.09
C THR A 46 -3.40 -6.17 7.89
N GLU A 47 -2.59 -6.96 7.20
CA GLU A 47 -1.75 -7.95 7.84
C GLU A 47 -0.35 -7.37 8.09
N MET A 48 0.02 -7.20 9.35
CA MET A 48 1.32 -6.67 9.74
C MET A 48 2.24 -7.80 10.21
N LYS A 49 3.39 -7.93 9.56
CA LYS A 49 4.40 -8.94 9.89
C LYS A 49 5.74 -8.27 10.17
N ALA A 50 6.17 -8.31 11.43
CA ALA A 50 7.51 -7.90 11.81
C ALA A 50 8.54 -8.88 11.23
N SER A 51 9.66 -8.35 10.75
CA SER A 51 10.78 -9.15 10.26
C SER A 51 11.53 -9.78 11.43
N SER A 52 12.20 -10.92 11.24
CA SER A 52 12.84 -11.68 12.33
C SER A 52 13.88 -10.88 13.12
N SER A 53 14.47 -9.84 12.54
CA SER A 53 15.44 -8.96 13.23
C SER A 53 14.81 -7.75 13.91
N GLY A 54 13.49 -7.53 13.77
CA GLY A 54 12.79 -6.37 14.33
C GLY A 54 13.13 -5.02 13.68
N LYS A 55 13.98 -4.98 12.65
CA LYS A 55 14.36 -3.75 11.94
C LYS A 55 13.33 -3.30 10.90
N TYR A 56 12.64 -4.26 10.29
CA TYR A 56 11.70 -4.00 9.20
C TYR A 56 10.34 -4.61 9.51
N VAL A 57 9.30 -4.03 8.94
CA VAL A 57 7.94 -4.53 9.03
C VAL A 57 7.31 -4.56 7.64
N SER A 58 6.59 -5.63 7.35
CA SER A 58 5.80 -5.79 6.13
C SER A 58 4.33 -5.60 6.48
N LEU A 59 3.65 -4.72 5.75
CA LEU A 59 2.21 -4.54 5.79
C LEU A 59 1.64 -5.09 4.49
N THR A 60 0.60 -5.89 4.58
CA THR A 60 -0.19 -6.35 3.42
C THR A 60 -1.56 -5.70 3.53
N CYS A 61 -1.83 -4.73 2.67
CA CYS A 61 -3.07 -3.97 2.61
C CYS A 61 -3.83 -4.34 1.34
N THR A 62 -4.99 -5.00 1.46
CA THR A 62 -5.85 -5.27 0.30
C THR A 62 -6.77 -4.08 0.08
N ILE A 63 -6.51 -3.29 -0.96
CA ILE A 63 -7.29 -2.09 -1.28
C ILE A 63 -8.21 -2.34 -2.48
N THR A 64 -9.28 -1.57 -2.58
CA THR A 64 -10.10 -1.54 -3.79
C THR A 64 -9.48 -0.56 -4.79
N ALA A 65 -8.78 -1.09 -5.78
CA ALA A 65 -8.28 -0.30 -6.90
C ALA A 65 -9.49 0.12 -7.76
N VAL A 66 -9.71 1.43 -7.88
CA VAL A 66 -10.75 2.00 -8.76
C VAL A 66 -10.17 2.50 -10.08
N SER A 67 -8.86 2.73 -10.14
CA SER A 67 -8.16 3.12 -11.36
C SER A 67 -6.65 2.89 -11.25
N GLN A 68 -5.98 2.75 -12.40
CA GLN A 68 -4.52 2.67 -12.45
C GLN A 68 -3.85 3.95 -11.91
N ALA A 69 -4.47 5.12 -12.09
CA ALA A 69 -3.92 6.39 -11.61
C ALA A 69 -3.92 6.47 -10.07
N GLN A 70 -4.98 5.98 -9.42
CA GLN A 70 -5.05 5.88 -7.96
C GLN A 70 -3.94 4.96 -7.42
N LEU A 71 -3.70 3.81 -8.06
CA LEU A 71 -2.61 2.92 -7.67
C LEU A 71 -1.26 3.60 -7.81
N ASP A 72 -0.99 4.22 -8.96
CA ASP A 72 0.27 4.91 -9.22
C ASP A 72 0.54 6.01 -8.18
N ASP A 73 -0.47 6.84 -7.87
CA ASP A 73 -0.32 7.91 -6.88
C ASP A 73 -0.12 7.35 -5.47
N LEU A 74 -0.82 6.27 -5.11
CA LEU A 74 -0.63 5.57 -3.85
C LEU A 74 0.80 4.98 -3.74
N TYR A 75 1.29 4.25 -4.74
CA TYR A 75 2.66 3.72 -4.75
C TYR A 75 3.69 4.85 -4.67
N ARG A 76 3.45 5.96 -5.35
CA ARG A 76 4.32 7.14 -5.34
C ARG A 76 4.35 7.81 -3.96
N GLU A 77 3.20 8.01 -3.31
CA GLU A 77 3.14 8.59 -1.96
C GLU A 77 3.79 7.66 -0.93
N ILE A 78 3.52 6.35 -1.01
CA ILE A 78 4.15 5.31 -0.18
C ILE A 78 5.68 5.35 -0.36
N SER A 79 6.16 5.28 -1.60
CA SER A 79 7.59 5.27 -1.92
C SER A 79 8.29 6.59 -1.55
N SER A 80 7.57 7.72 -1.61
CA SER A 80 8.07 9.01 -1.18
C SER A 80 8.16 9.16 0.34
N HIS A 81 7.56 8.23 1.11
CA HIS A 81 7.58 8.30 2.55
C HIS A 81 8.94 7.84 3.10
N PRO A 82 9.62 8.63 3.95
CA PRO A 82 10.98 8.32 4.43
C PRO A 82 11.08 7.05 5.29
N MET A 83 9.94 6.46 5.65
CA MET A 83 9.83 5.27 6.50
C MET A 83 9.62 4.00 5.67
N VAL A 84 9.30 4.15 4.38
CA VAL A 84 9.08 3.05 3.45
C VAL A 84 10.39 2.73 2.76
N SER A 85 10.69 1.45 2.68
CA SER A 85 11.86 0.97 1.96
C SER A 85 11.49 0.42 0.58
N MET A 86 10.31 -0.21 0.47
CA MET A 86 9.88 -0.87 -0.77
C MET A 86 8.37 -1.12 -0.74
N ALA A 87 7.69 -0.98 -1.87
CA ALA A 87 6.28 -1.37 -2.04
C ALA A 87 6.17 -2.32 -3.24
N LEU A 88 5.32 -3.34 -3.12
CA LEU A 88 5.07 -4.39 -4.11
C LEU A 88 3.58 -4.56 -4.32
#